data_AF-A0AA38SC95-F1
#
_entry.id   AF-A0AA38SC95-F1
#
_cell.length_a   1.000
_cell.length_b   1.000
_cell.length_c   1.000
_cell.angle_alpha   90.00
_cell.angle_beta   90.00
_cell.angle_gamma   90.00
#
_symmetry.space_group_name_H-M   'P 1'
#
loop_
_entity.id
_entity.type
_entity.pdbx_description
1 polymer ?
#
loop_
_entity_poly.entity_id
_entity_poly.type
_entity_poly.pdbx_seq_one_letter_code
_entity_poly.pdbx_strand_id
1 'polypeptide(L)'
;MVLLAASTMEPNVALHQNSRQTSIAGQVPRFAFRSQQAIRALAQYLLLRIYFAASFTLNYTLLVTQIFTFGSYSTSRFLAVRTTSALKSMCGAIWNSRRIRRLRKRIEFEFFVLILSPSGNNLFLLLFWPGWLLIAAAAWSLSIWAR
;
A
#
# COMPACT_ATOMS: atom_id res chain seq x y z
N MET A 1 -20.98 -21.28 -58.98
CA MET A 1 -21.17 -22.33 -60.02
C MET A 1 -21.17 -23.68 -59.33
N VAL A 2 -21.96 -24.63 -59.86
CA VAL A 2 -22.26 -25.98 -59.34
C VAL A 2 -23.42 -25.97 -58.33
N LEU A 3 -24.66 -25.90 -58.83
CA LEU A 3 -25.54 -27.03 -59.21
C LEU A 3 -26.40 -27.44 -58.00
N LEU A 4 -27.62 -26.93 -57.83
CA LEU A 4 -28.80 -27.18 -58.71
C LEU A 4 -28.88 -28.65 -59.14
N ALA A 5 -28.89 -29.61 -58.19
CA ALA A 5 -29.12 -31.03 -58.51
C ALA A 5 -29.63 -31.88 -57.32
N ALA A 6 -30.34 -31.30 -56.35
CA ALA A 6 -31.09 -32.06 -55.36
C ALA A 6 -32.26 -31.19 -54.90
N SER A 7 -33.52 -31.58 -54.93
CA SER A 7 -34.14 -32.82 -55.34
C SER A 7 -35.59 -32.42 -55.55
N THR A 8 -36.13 -32.80 -56.69
CA THR A 8 -37.55 -32.80 -57.01
C THR A 8 -38.35 -33.45 -55.88
N MET A 9 -39.12 -32.66 -55.12
CA MET A 9 -40.34 -33.07 -54.42
C MET A 9 -41.05 -31.79 -53.94
N GLU A 10 -42.30 -31.66 -54.37
CA GLU A 10 -43.20 -30.55 -54.11
C GLU A 10 -43.44 -30.33 -52.60
N PRO A 11 -43.52 -29.07 -52.14
CA PRO A 11 -44.29 -28.75 -50.94
C PRO A 11 -45.45 -27.84 -51.34
N ASN A 12 -46.33 -28.32 -52.22
CA ASN A 12 -47.47 -27.54 -52.72
C ASN A 12 -48.65 -27.46 -51.71
N VAL A 13 -48.44 -27.85 -50.45
CA VAL A 13 -49.46 -27.81 -49.39
C VAL A 13 -49.13 -26.82 -48.26
N ALA A 14 -47.94 -26.20 -48.25
CA ALA A 14 -47.51 -25.32 -47.14
C ALA A 14 -47.60 -23.81 -47.43
N LEU A 15 -47.94 -23.39 -48.66
CA LEU A 15 -47.86 -21.97 -49.06
C LEU A 15 -48.99 -21.09 -48.50
N HIS A 16 -50.10 -21.66 -48.02
CA HIS A 16 -51.23 -20.87 -47.51
C HIS A 16 -51.11 -20.52 -46.00
N GLN A 17 -50.17 -21.12 -45.28
CA GLN A 17 -49.99 -20.91 -43.83
C GLN A 17 -48.87 -19.89 -43.51
N ASN A 18 -48.10 -19.48 -44.52
CA ASN A 18 -46.84 -18.73 -44.40
C ASN A 18 -47.02 -17.18 -44.41
N SER A 19 -48.17 -16.68 -44.84
CA SER A 19 -48.47 -15.23 -44.86
C SER A 19 -48.73 -14.65 -43.46
N ARG A 20 -49.30 -15.45 -42.54
CA ARG A 20 -49.44 -15.08 -41.12
C ARG A 20 -48.15 -15.24 -40.33
N GLN A 21 -47.35 -16.26 -40.64
CA GLN A 21 -46.06 -16.48 -39.95
C GLN A 21 -44.99 -15.45 -40.32
N THR A 22 -44.93 -14.99 -41.57
CA THR A 22 -44.00 -13.91 -41.97
C THR A 22 -44.37 -12.54 -41.38
N SER A 23 -45.67 -12.27 -41.19
CA SER A 23 -46.15 -11.07 -40.48
C SER A 23 -45.72 -11.06 -39.00
N ILE A 24 -45.82 -12.21 -38.32
CA ILE A 24 -45.41 -12.36 -36.92
C ILE A 24 -43.88 -12.38 -36.78
N ALA A 25 -43.17 -13.02 -37.72
CA ALA A 25 -41.71 -13.09 -37.75
C ALA A 25 -41.04 -11.72 -37.97
N GLY A 26 -41.72 -10.76 -38.60
CA GLY A 26 -41.23 -9.38 -38.73
C GLY A 26 -41.46 -8.51 -37.48
N GLN A 27 -42.43 -8.86 -36.63
CA GLN A 27 -42.78 -8.09 -35.42
C GLN A 27 -41.87 -8.42 -34.22
N VAL A 28 -41.50 -9.69 -34.06
CA VAL A 28 -40.58 -10.16 -33.00
C VAL A 28 -39.22 -9.43 -33.02
N PRO A 29 -38.49 -9.32 -34.16
CA PRO A 29 -37.20 -8.63 -34.19
C PRO A 29 -37.35 -7.12 -33.98
N ARG A 30 -38.46 -6.50 -34.40
CA ARG A 30 -38.74 -5.08 -34.12
C ARG A 30 -38.96 -4.83 -32.62
N PHE A 31 -39.64 -5.75 -31.94
CA PHE A 31 -39.82 -5.68 -30.50
C PHE A 31 -38.51 -5.94 -29.74
N ALA A 32 -37.72 -6.93 -30.19
CA ALA A 32 -36.38 -7.19 -29.66
C ALA A 32 -35.46 -5.97 -29.83
N PHE A 33 -35.51 -5.29 -30.97
CA PHE A 33 -34.70 -4.10 -31.22
C PHE A 33 -35.10 -2.92 -30.32
N ARG A 34 -36.41 -2.71 -30.12
CA ARG A 34 -36.92 -1.65 -29.22
C ARG A 34 -36.54 -1.90 -27.77
N SER A 35 -36.68 -3.13 -27.29
CA SER A 35 -36.29 -3.51 -25.92
C SER A 35 -34.77 -3.43 -25.73
N GLN A 36 -33.98 -3.90 -26.69
CA GLN A 36 -32.53 -3.77 -26.67
C GLN A 36 -32.08 -2.29 -26.66
N GLN A 37 -32.77 -1.42 -27.39
CA GLN A 37 -32.48 0.02 -27.39
C GLN A 37 -32.84 0.69 -26.06
N ALA A 38 -33.96 0.32 -25.43
CA ALA A 38 -34.33 0.80 -24.10
C ALA A 38 -33.34 0.34 -23.02
N ILE A 39 -32.95 -0.95 -23.04
CA ILE A 39 -31.96 -1.51 -22.13
C ILE A 39 -30.60 -0.81 -22.30
N ARG A 40 -30.19 -0.54 -23.55
CA ARG A 40 -28.93 0.16 -23.83
C ARG A 40 -28.93 1.59 -23.29
N ALA A 41 -30.03 2.32 -23.43
CA ALA A 41 -30.15 3.67 -22.90
C ALA A 41 -30.08 3.69 -21.36
N LEU A 42 -30.77 2.75 -20.70
CA LEU A 42 -30.73 2.60 -19.24
C LEU A 42 -29.33 2.20 -18.76
N ALA A 43 -28.68 1.26 -19.44
CA ALA A 43 -27.32 0.83 -19.11
C ALA A 43 -26.30 1.99 -19.25
N GLN A 44 -26.40 2.78 -20.31
CA GLN A 44 -25.56 3.96 -20.51
C GLN A 44 -25.77 4.99 -19.39
N TYR A 45 -27.02 5.26 -19.02
CA TYR A 45 -27.33 6.17 -17.91
C TYR A 45 -26.75 5.67 -16.58
N LEU A 46 -26.92 4.39 -16.26
CA LEU A 46 -26.38 3.78 -15.04
C LEU A 46 -24.85 3.82 -15.01
N LEU A 47 -24.20 3.48 -16.12
CA LEU A 47 -22.73 3.53 -16.23
C LEU A 47 -22.20 4.95 -16.03
N LEU A 48 -22.83 5.95 -16.66
CA LEU A 48 -22.42 7.35 -16.50
C LEU A 48 -22.59 7.80 -15.06
N ARG A 49 -23.72 7.45 -14.43
CA ARG A 49 -24.01 7.78 -13.03
C ARG A 49 -23.01 7.15 -12.07
N ILE A 50 -22.71 5.86 -12.25
CA ILE A 50 -21.73 5.13 -11.41
C ILE A 50 -20.33 5.71 -11.63
N TYR A 51 -19.96 6.03 -12.87
CA TYR A 51 -18.69 6.66 -13.20
C TYR A 51 -18.54 8.02 -12.51
N PHE A 52 -19.55 8.89 -12.62
CA PHE A 52 -19.54 10.20 -11.95
C PHE A 52 -19.48 10.07 -10.43
N ALA A 53 -20.25 9.16 -9.84
CA ALA A 53 -20.21 8.91 -8.40
C ALA A 53 -18.82 8.41 -7.96
N ALA A 54 -18.25 7.43 -8.67
CA ALA A 54 -16.93 6.89 -8.39
C ALA A 54 -15.83 7.96 -8.54
N SER A 55 -15.86 8.76 -9.60
CA SER A 55 -14.93 9.88 -9.79
C SER A 55 -15.04 10.91 -8.67
N PHE A 56 -16.26 11.21 -8.19
CA PHE A 56 -16.44 12.13 -7.08
C PHE A 56 -15.88 11.56 -5.76
N THR A 57 -16.16 10.29 -5.47
CA THR A 57 -15.62 9.60 -4.30
C THR A 57 -14.08 9.53 -4.34
N LEU A 58 -13.48 9.25 -5.50
CA LEU A 58 -12.03 9.24 -5.65
C LEU A 58 -11.41 10.62 -5.43
N ASN A 59 -11.98 11.67 -6.03
CA ASN A 59 -11.48 13.03 -5.81
C ASN A 59 -11.62 13.46 -4.34
N TYR A 60 -12.73 13.14 -3.70
CA TYR A 60 -12.95 13.46 -2.29
C TYR A 60 -11.95 12.72 -1.37
N THR A 61 -11.75 11.43 -1.58
CA THR A 61 -10.79 10.64 -0.81
C THR A 61 -9.35 11.12 -1.00
N LEU A 62 -8.97 11.55 -2.21
CA LEU A 62 -7.67 12.17 -2.48
C LEU A 62 -7.49 13.49 -1.71
N LEU A 63 -8.50 14.36 -1.69
CA LEU A 63 -8.43 15.62 -0.93
C LEU A 63 -8.30 15.37 0.58
N VAL A 64 -9.11 14.45 1.12
CA VAL A 64 -9.05 14.09 2.55
C VAL A 64 -7.70 13.50 2.93
N THR A 65 -7.16 12.60 2.10
CA THR A 65 -5.83 12.01 2.34
C THR A 65 -4.71 13.03 2.21
N GLN A 66 -4.79 14.00 1.28
CA GLN A 66 -3.83 15.10 1.19
C GLN A 66 -3.83 15.99 2.43
N ILE A 67 -5.02 16.39 2.92
CA ILE A 67 -5.14 17.19 4.15
C ILE A 67 -4.58 16.41 5.34
N PHE A 68 -4.91 15.12 5.44
CA PHE A 68 -4.46 14.26 6.53
C PHE A 68 -2.94 14.05 6.52
N THR A 69 -2.35 13.78 5.35
CA THR A 69 -0.90 13.60 5.20
C THR A 69 -0.14 14.89 5.49
N PHE A 70 -0.64 16.06 5.04
CA PHE A 70 -0.04 17.36 5.34
C PHE A 70 -0.12 17.70 6.84
N GLY A 71 -1.26 17.41 7.48
CA GLY A 71 -1.44 17.60 8.93
C GLY A 71 -0.56 16.67 9.77
N SER A 72 -0.44 15.41 9.36
CA SER A 72 0.42 14.42 10.01
C SER A 72 1.90 14.78 9.85
N TYR A 73 2.32 15.17 8.65
CA TYR A 73 3.69 15.62 8.37
C TYR A 73 4.08 16.85 9.21
N SER A 74 3.19 17.84 9.28
CA SER A 74 3.40 19.05 10.07
C SER A 74 3.52 18.73 11.57
N THR A 75 2.57 17.96 12.11
CA THR A 75 2.56 17.55 13.52
C THR A 75 3.80 16.73 13.88
N SER A 76 4.19 15.78 13.02
CA SER A 76 5.40 14.98 13.19
C SER A 76 6.67 15.85 13.21
N ARG A 77 6.77 16.85 12.32
CA ARG A 77 7.89 17.80 12.35
C ARG A 77 7.91 18.64 13.63
N PHE A 78 6.78 19.16 14.08
CA PHE A 78 6.73 19.93 15.33
C PHE A 78 7.10 19.08 16.55
N LEU A 79 6.64 17.83 16.61
CA LEU A 79 7.00 16.88 17.65
C LEU A 79 8.49 16.54 17.61
N ALA A 80 9.06 16.26 16.43
CA ALA A 80 10.48 15.94 16.28
C ALA A 80 11.39 17.12 16.68
N VAL A 81 11.05 18.35 16.28
CA VAL A 81 11.84 19.54 16.65
C VAL A 81 11.71 19.85 18.15
N ARG A 82 10.52 19.69 18.74
CA ARG A 82 10.33 19.89 20.18
C ARG A 82 11.02 18.83 21.03
N THR A 83 10.95 17.57 20.62
CA THR A 83 11.62 16.48 21.34
C THR A 83 13.13 16.60 21.26
N THR A 84 13.70 16.90 20.08
CA THR A 84 15.15 17.10 19.93
C THR A 84 15.66 18.32 20.70
N SER A 85 14.94 19.45 20.66
CA SER A 85 15.33 20.65 21.43
C SER A 85 15.17 20.44 22.95
N ALA A 86 14.09 19.81 23.40
CA ALA A 86 13.90 19.45 24.81
C ALA A 86 14.97 18.46 25.28
N LEU A 87 15.28 17.43 24.48
CA LEU A 87 16.32 16.45 24.79
C LEU A 87 17.70 17.10 24.83
N LYS A 88 18.01 18.02 23.90
CA LYS A 88 19.27 18.78 23.92
C LYS A 88 19.39 19.67 25.15
N SER A 89 18.30 20.32 25.56
CA SER A 89 18.25 21.13 26.78
C SER A 89 18.43 20.28 28.03
N MET A 90 17.71 19.15 28.12
CA MET A 90 17.84 18.20 29.23
C MET A 90 19.22 17.58 29.30
N CYS A 91 19.78 17.11 28.18
CA CYS A 91 21.15 16.62 28.11
C CYS A 91 22.15 17.72 28.50
N GLY A 92 21.96 18.96 28.07
CA GLY A 92 22.83 20.08 28.48
C GLY A 92 22.76 20.36 29.99
N ALA A 93 21.57 20.34 30.57
CA ALA A 93 21.37 20.54 32.01
C ALA A 93 21.94 19.37 32.84
N ILE A 94 21.73 18.14 32.36
CA ILE A 94 22.28 16.91 32.94
C ILE A 94 23.82 16.95 32.84
N TRP A 95 24.37 17.29 31.68
CA TRP A 95 25.81 17.38 31.43
C TRP A 95 26.50 18.44 32.30
N ASN A 96 25.85 19.58 32.52
CA ASN A 96 26.35 20.64 33.41
C ASN A 96 26.11 20.37 34.90
N SER A 97 25.44 19.27 35.27
CA SER A 97 25.22 18.92 36.67
C SER A 97 26.53 18.63 37.41
N ARG A 98 26.64 19.11 38.65
CA ARG A 98 27.78 18.83 39.54
C ARG A 98 28.00 17.33 39.75
N ARG A 99 26.94 16.51 39.73
CA ARG A 99 27.05 15.05 39.87
C ARG A 99 27.78 14.43 38.68
N ILE A 100 27.42 14.83 37.46
CA ILE A 100 28.05 14.32 36.24
C ILE A 100 29.47 14.83 36.06
N ARG A 101 29.76 16.07 36.47
CA ARG A 101 31.14 16.56 36.48
C ARG A 101 32.05 15.76 37.42
N ARG A 102 31.54 15.33 38.58
CA ARG A 102 32.28 14.44 39.51
C ARG A 102 32.42 13.03 38.95
N LEU A 103 31.35 12.47 38.40
CA LEU A 103 31.38 11.17 37.71
C LEU A 103 32.38 11.19 36.57
N ARG A 104 32.43 12.24 35.76
CA ARG A 104 33.38 12.38 34.65
C ARG A 104 34.82 12.36 35.14
N LYS A 105 35.17 13.16 36.17
CA LYS A 105 36.51 13.13 36.75
C LYS A 105 36.87 11.78 37.35
N ARG A 106 35.90 11.11 37.97
CA ARG A 106 36.08 9.78 38.54
C ARG A 106 36.28 8.72 37.45
N ILE A 107 35.48 8.77 36.38
CA ILE A 107 35.62 7.89 35.22
C ILE A 107 36.95 8.16 34.54
N GLU A 108 37.35 9.41 34.30
CA GLU A 108 38.66 9.74 33.73
C GLU A 108 39.79 9.16 34.60
N PHE A 109 39.73 9.35 35.92
CA PHE A 109 40.70 8.77 36.85
C PHE A 109 40.70 7.24 36.81
N GLU A 110 39.54 6.61 36.90
CA GLU A 110 39.41 5.16 36.81
C GLU A 110 39.89 4.67 35.43
N PHE A 111 39.66 5.39 34.33
CA PHE A 111 40.14 5.05 33.00
C PHE A 111 41.67 5.11 32.91
N PHE A 112 42.29 6.16 33.46
CA PHE A 112 43.76 6.26 33.54
C PHE A 112 44.34 5.16 34.43
N VAL A 113 43.75 4.91 35.59
CA VAL A 113 44.17 3.83 36.49
C VAL A 113 44.00 2.47 35.81
N LEU A 114 42.94 2.27 35.04
CA LEU A 114 42.65 1.02 34.36
C LEU A 114 43.61 0.81 33.19
N ILE A 115 43.90 1.82 32.38
CA ILE A 115 44.91 1.75 31.31
C ILE A 115 46.32 1.52 31.85
N LEU A 116 46.72 2.22 32.92
CA LEU A 116 48.06 2.10 33.50
C LEU A 116 48.23 0.87 34.40
N SER A 117 47.14 0.31 34.92
CA SER A 117 47.20 -0.90 35.75
C SER A 117 47.46 -2.13 34.88
N PRO A 118 48.17 -3.16 35.41
CA PRO A 118 48.38 -4.43 34.73
C PRO A 118 47.09 -5.13 34.26
N SER A 119 45.93 -4.83 34.88
CA SER A 119 44.63 -5.39 34.47
C SER A 119 43.97 -4.66 33.29
N GLY A 120 44.45 -3.48 32.89
CA GLY A 120 43.95 -2.76 31.71
C GLY A 120 44.08 -3.54 30.43
N ASN A 121 45.20 -4.26 30.30
CA ASN A 121 45.45 -5.11 29.15
C ASN A 121 44.38 -6.20 29.01
N ASN A 122 43.93 -6.81 30.12
CA ASN A 122 42.83 -7.78 30.11
C ASN A 122 41.51 -7.15 29.69
N LEU A 123 41.26 -5.89 30.05
CA LEU A 123 40.01 -5.22 29.71
C LEU A 123 39.99 -4.78 28.24
N PHE A 124 41.12 -4.32 27.69
CA PHE A 124 41.26 -4.13 26.24
C PHE A 124 41.19 -5.44 25.48
N LEU A 125 41.79 -6.53 25.98
CA LEU A 125 41.69 -7.85 25.37
C LEU A 125 40.25 -8.36 25.36
N LEU A 126 39.48 -8.11 26.43
CA LEU A 126 38.07 -8.48 26.54
C LEU A 126 37.20 -7.62 25.62
N LEU A 127 37.44 -6.31 25.56
CA LEU A 127 36.63 -5.36 24.76
C LEU A 127 36.92 -5.51 23.26
N PHE A 128 38.18 -5.68 22.88
CA PHE A 128 38.60 -5.99 21.51
C PHE A 128 38.60 -7.50 21.23
N TRP A 129 38.05 -8.32 22.12
CA TRP A 129 37.93 -9.75 21.85
C TRP A 129 37.02 -9.90 20.63
N PRO A 130 37.46 -10.60 19.56
CA PRO A 130 36.64 -10.87 18.38
C PRO A 130 35.33 -11.66 18.66
N GLY A 131 35.09 -12.08 19.90
CA GLY A 131 33.95 -12.85 20.35
C GLY A 131 32.68 -12.02 20.36
N TRP A 132 32.79 -10.70 20.56
CA TRP A 132 31.65 -9.79 20.43
C TRP A 132 31.12 -9.73 19.00
N LEU A 133 32.00 -9.79 18.00
CA LEU A 133 31.59 -9.85 16.60
C LEU A 133 30.86 -11.15 16.28
N LEU A 134 31.32 -12.28 16.84
CA LEU A 134 30.66 -13.58 16.73
C LEU A 134 29.29 -13.60 17.40
N ILE A 135 29.17 -13.04 18.61
CA ILE A 135 27.88 -12.92 19.33
C ILE A 135 26.93 -11.99 18.57
N ALA A 136 27.42 -10.86 18.06
CA ALA A 136 26.62 -9.93 17.26
C ALA A 136 26.16 -10.56 15.95
N ALA A 137 27.02 -11.31 15.26
CA ALA A 137 26.67 -12.04 14.04
C ALA A 137 25.63 -13.14 14.32
N ALA A 138 25.78 -13.89 15.42
CA ALA A 138 24.82 -14.91 15.83
C ALA A 138 23.46 -14.30 16.19
N ALA A 139 23.44 -13.20 16.96
CA ALA A 139 22.23 -12.47 17.30
C ALA A 139 21.54 -11.88 16.06
N TRP A 140 22.31 -11.36 15.12
CA TRP A 140 21.79 -10.84 13.85
C TRP A 140 21.19 -11.98 13.01
N SER A 141 21.87 -13.12 12.92
CA SER A 141 21.38 -14.31 12.22
C SER A 141 20.07 -14.83 12.83
N LEU A 142 20.00 -14.94 14.16
CA LEU A 142 18.78 -15.28 14.90
C LEU A 142 17.65 -14.27 14.65
N SER A 143 17.95 -12.98 14.64
CA SER A 143 16.97 -11.93 14.39
C SER A 143 16.44 -11.92 12.96
N ILE A 144 17.24 -12.34 11.98
CA ILE A 144 16.78 -12.53 10.59
C ILE A 144 15.87 -13.75 10.49
N TRP A 145 16.21 -14.83 11.20
CA TRP A 145 15.46 -16.09 11.14
C TRP A 145 14.14 -16.04 11.92
N ALA A 146 14.03 -15.16 12.91
CA ALA A 146 12.81 -14.94 13.69
C ALA A 146 11.79 -14.00 13.02
N ARG A 147 12.05 -13.54 11.79
CA ARG A 147 11.23 -12.58 11.04
C ARG A 147 10.63 -13.23 9.79
#